data_AF-A0A7S2B7Z5-F1
#
_entry.id   AF-A0A7S2B7Z5-F1
#
_cell.length_a   1.000
_cell.length_b   1.000
_cell.length_c   1.000
_cell.angle_alpha   90.00
_cell.angle_beta   90.00
_cell.angle_gamma   90.00
#
_symmetry.space_group_name_H-M   'P 1'
#
loop_
_entity.id
_entity.type
_entity.pdbx_description
1 polymer ?
#
loop_
_entity_poly.entity_id
_entity_poly.type
_entity_poly.pdbx_seq_one_letter_code
_entity_poly.pdbx_strand_id
1 'polypeptide(L)'
;VRAIRVDDGKVLWRVPTAGAFSFSAEPALSPNGEILFLALRSKATSKLQALSARRGSLLWEQALATSVVAPPLVGTIAGRDVVFFGALDKKIRAWQAESGIALWEHATEGWIT
;
A
#
# COMPACT_ATOMS: atom_id res chain seq x y z
N VAL A 1 -2.08 11.98 3.10
CA VAL A 1 -1.33 11.42 4.25
C VAL A 1 -0.39 12.46 4.83
N ARG A 2 -0.08 12.41 6.12
CA ARG A 2 0.99 13.21 6.74
C ARG A 2 1.87 12.32 7.62
N ALA A 3 3.16 12.59 7.67
CA ALA A 3 4.02 12.08 8.72
C ALA A 3 4.19 13.13 9.81
N ILE A 4 4.23 12.66 11.04
CA ILE A 4 4.37 13.48 12.24
C ILE A 4 5.52 12.91 13.04
N ARG A 5 6.42 13.78 13.52
CA ARG A 5 7.50 13.39 14.42
C ARG A 5 6.92 12.99 15.77
N VAL A 6 7.36 11.84 16.29
CA VAL A 6 6.87 11.28 17.56
C VAL A 6 7.20 12.18 18.76
N ASP A 7 8.36 12.82 18.75
CA ASP A 7 8.87 13.57 19.91
C ASP A 7 8.10 14.86 20.20
N ASP A 8 7.59 15.54 19.17
CA ASP A 8 7.01 16.88 19.34
C ASP A 8 5.78 17.18 18.46
N GLY A 9 5.25 16.18 17.75
CA GLY A 9 4.04 16.35 16.95
C GLY A 9 4.21 17.23 15.70
N LYS A 10 5.44 17.62 15.34
CA LYS A 10 5.66 18.43 14.12
C LYS A 10 5.44 17.60 12.87
N VAL A 11 4.74 18.19 11.91
CA VAL A 11 4.54 17.59 10.58
C VAL A 11 5.88 17.57 9.85
N LEU A 12 6.35 16.37 9.49
CA LEU A 12 7.56 16.18 8.70
C LEU A 12 7.28 16.39 7.21
N TRP A 13 6.18 15.81 6.73
CA TRP A 13 5.72 15.98 5.36
C TRP A 13 4.21 15.76 5.26
N ARG A 14 3.63 16.26 4.16
CA ARG A 14 2.23 16.06 3.80
C ARG A 14 2.12 15.76 2.31
N VAL A 15 1.42 14.68 2.01
CA VAL A 15 1.02 14.32 0.64
C VAL A 15 -0.48 14.59 0.52
N PRO A 16 -0.91 15.52 -0.36
CA PRO A 16 -2.31 15.69 -0.68
C PRO A 16 -2.83 14.42 -1.35
N THR A 17 -3.79 13.75 -0.74
CA THR A 17 -4.56 12.73 -1.45
C THR A 17 -5.52 13.49 -2.37
N ALA A 18 -5.37 13.35 -3.68
CA ALA A 18 -6.25 14.01 -4.65
C ALA A 18 -7.71 13.66 -4.31
N GLY A 19 -8.59 14.66 -4.22
CA GLY A 19 -9.91 14.55 -3.59
C GLY A 19 -10.87 13.49 -4.14
N ALA A 20 -10.52 12.81 -5.24
CA ALA A 20 -11.25 11.67 -5.76
C ALA A 20 -10.89 10.32 -5.08
N PHE A 21 -9.79 10.24 -4.33
CA PHE A 21 -9.31 9.01 -3.69
C PHE A 21 -9.48 9.04 -2.17
N SER A 22 -10.04 7.96 -1.64
CA SER A 22 -10.12 7.65 -0.21
C SER A 22 -9.28 6.42 0.10
N PHE A 23 -8.85 6.24 1.35
CA PHE A 23 -8.21 5.00 1.77
C PHE A 23 -9.22 3.85 1.76
N SER A 24 -8.84 2.71 1.18
CA SER A 24 -9.69 1.51 1.19
C SER A 24 -9.32 0.53 2.30
N ALA A 25 -8.09 0.63 2.82
CA ALA A 25 -7.58 -0.13 3.95
C ALA A 25 -6.53 0.72 4.70
N GLU A 26 -6.15 0.26 5.89
CA GLU A 26 -5.10 0.84 6.71
C GLU A 26 -3.75 0.85 5.97
N PRO A 27 -2.90 1.86 6.22
CA PRO A 27 -1.56 1.89 5.65
C PRO A 27 -0.65 0.83 6.28
N ALA A 28 0.35 0.38 5.52
CA ALA A 28 1.36 -0.56 6.01
C ALA A 28 2.78 0.01 5.85
N LEU A 29 3.68 -0.33 6.75
CA LEU A 29 5.08 0.10 6.70
C LEU A 29 5.98 -1.12 6.42
N SER A 30 7.01 -0.95 5.61
CA SER A 30 8.02 -2.00 5.42
C SER A 30 8.77 -2.29 6.72
N PRO A 31 9.30 -3.52 6.91
CA PRO A 31 10.06 -3.90 8.09
C PRO A 31 11.21 -2.94 8.43
N ASN A 32 11.90 -2.41 7.42
CA ASN A 32 12.98 -1.43 7.60
C ASN A 32 12.50 0.01 7.84
N GLY A 33 11.20 0.28 7.80
CA GLY A 33 10.61 1.60 8.03
C GLY A 33 10.78 2.60 6.88
N GLU A 34 11.29 2.19 5.71
CA GLU A 34 11.60 3.10 4.61
C GLU A 34 10.43 3.32 3.63
N ILE A 35 9.50 2.37 3.53
CA ILE A 35 8.42 2.38 2.53
C ILE A 35 7.06 2.31 3.23
N LEU A 36 6.18 3.26 2.92
CA LEU A 36 4.79 3.33 3.36
C LEU A 36 3.86 2.94 2.21
N PHE A 37 3.03 1.93 2.42
CA PHE A 37 2.05 1.44 1.45
C PHE A 37 0.66 2.00 1.76
N LEU A 38 0.01 2.54 0.74
CA LEU A 38 -1.33 3.13 0.83
C LEU A 38 -2.26 2.47 -0.18
N ALA A 39 -3.31 1.84 0.33
CA ALA A 39 -4.40 1.34 -0.51
C ALA A 39 -5.46 2.42 -0.69
N LEU A 40 -5.68 2.83 -1.94
CA LEU A 40 -6.55 3.94 -2.31
C LEU A 40 -7.63 3.47 -3.27
N ARG A 41 -8.84 4.02 -3.12
CA ARG A 41 -9.98 3.81 -4.02
C ARG A 41 -10.66 5.12 -4.39
N SER A 42 -11.14 5.19 -5.61
CA SER A 42 -12.08 6.20 -6.10
C SER A 42 -13.38 5.50 -6.55
N LYS A 43 -14.32 6.25 -7.12
CA LYS A 43 -15.53 5.65 -7.73
C LYS A 43 -15.22 4.73 -8.92
N ALA A 44 -14.11 4.96 -9.62
CA ALA A 44 -13.82 4.28 -10.88
C ALA A 44 -12.62 3.33 -10.81
N THR A 45 -11.66 3.59 -9.91
CA THR A 45 -10.38 2.89 -9.89
C THR A 45 -9.90 2.67 -8.47
N SER A 46 -9.10 1.63 -8.27
CA SER A 46 -8.30 1.44 -7.05
C SER A 46 -6.82 1.45 -7.40
N LYS A 47 -5.96 1.70 -6.41
CA LYS A 47 -4.52 1.61 -6.58
C LYS A 47 -3.82 1.32 -5.26
N LEU A 48 -2.65 0.70 -5.36
CA LEU A 48 -1.69 0.59 -4.28
C LEU A 48 -0.53 1.55 -4.59
N GLN A 49 -0.18 2.41 -3.64
CA GLN A 49 0.96 3.31 -3.75
C GLN A 49 2.02 2.95 -2.71
N ALA A 50 3.28 3.04 -3.09
CA ALA A 50 4.42 3.04 -2.18
C ALA A 50 5.03 4.44 -2.12
N LEU A 51 5.17 4.96 -0.91
CA LEU A 51 5.80 6.25 -0.64
C LEU A 51 7.07 6.03 0.18
N SER A 52 8.06 6.91 0.02
CA SER A 52 9.14 7.03 0.99
C SER A 52 8.54 7.46 2.33
N ALA A 53 8.70 6.65 3.38
CA ALA A 53 8.22 6.99 4.72
C ALA A 53 8.89 8.25 5.28
N ARG A 54 10.15 8.51 4.88
CA ARG A 54 10.92 9.69 5.31
C ARG A 54 10.52 10.98 4.61
N ARG A 55 10.18 10.92 3.32
CA ARG A 55 9.98 12.11 2.48
C ARG A 55 8.55 12.31 1.98
N GLY A 56 7.71 11.28 2.04
CA GLY A 56 6.39 11.27 1.43
C GLY A 56 6.42 11.23 -0.11
N SER A 57 7.59 11.13 -0.73
CA SER A 57 7.73 11.05 -2.18
C SER A 57 7.21 9.71 -2.71
N LEU A 58 6.48 9.74 -3.83
CA LEU A 58 6.05 8.53 -4.52
C LEU A 58 7.25 7.73 -5.02
N LEU A 59 7.32 6.44 -4.64
CA LEU A 59 8.30 5.49 -5.16
C LEU A 59 7.72 4.76 -6.36
N TRP A 60 6.51 4.22 -6.22
CA TRP A 60 5.74 3.63 -7.30
C TRP A 60 4.24 3.64 -6.98
N GLU A 61 3.43 3.51 -8.02
CA GLU A 61 2.00 3.21 -7.89
C GLU A 61 1.56 2.19 -8.93
N GLN A 62 0.56 1.40 -8.58
CA GLN A 62 -0.03 0.42 -9.49
C GLN A 62 -1.54 0.48 -9.40
N ALA A 63 -2.18 0.56 -10.57
CA ALA A 63 -3.63 0.50 -10.69
C ALA A 63 -4.13 -0.91 -10.39
N LEU A 64 -5.27 -0.98 -9.71
CA LEU A 64 -5.98 -2.19 -9.37
C LEU A 64 -7.40 -2.10 -9.94
N ALA A 65 -7.86 -3.21 -10.51
CA ALA A 65 -9.23 -3.31 -11.03
C ALA A 65 -10.27 -3.20 -9.91
N THR A 66 -9.91 -3.63 -8.70
CA THR A 66 -10.82 -3.66 -7.55
C THR A 66 -10.15 -3.17 -6.27
N SER A 67 -10.97 -2.83 -5.28
CA SER A 67 -10.51 -2.24 -4.03
C SER A 67 -9.79 -3.27 -3.16
N VAL A 68 -8.66 -2.87 -2.57
CA VAL A 68 -7.99 -3.62 -1.50
C VAL A 68 -8.88 -3.56 -0.27
N VAL A 69 -9.19 -4.71 0.31
CA VAL A 69 -10.20 -4.86 1.37
C VAL A 69 -9.62 -5.14 2.76
N ALA A 70 -8.35 -5.52 2.82
CA ALA A 70 -7.65 -5.80 4.06
C ALA A 70 -6.36 -4.96 4.12
N PRO A 71 -5.86 -4.62 5.32
CA PRO A 71 -4.56 -3.99 5.48
C PRO A 71 -3.49 -4.77 4.70
N PRO A 72 -2.65 -4.10 3.88
CA PRO A 72 -1.50 -4.77 3.30
C PRO A 72 -0.58 -5.30 4.39
N LEU A 73 -0.02 -6.49 4.19
CA LEU A 73 1.00 -7.08 5.05
C LEU A 73 2.35 -6.94 4.34
N VAL A 74 3.38 -6.48 5.05
CA VAL A 74 4.73 -6.39 4.50
C VAL A 74 5.66 -7.26 5.32
N GLY A 75 6.46 -8.08 4.64
CA GLY A 75 7.44 -8.95 5.30
C GLY A 75 8.66 -9.21 4.44
N THR A 76 9.80 -9.47 5.08
CA THR A 76 11.04 -9.82 4.40
C THR A 76 11.06 -11.32 4.10
N ILE A 77 11.04 -11.68 2.82
CA ILE A 77 11.06 -13.07 2.34
C ILE A 77 12.33 -13.27 1.52
N ALA A 78 13.19 -14.20 1.93
CA ALA A 78 14.47 -14.48 1.26
C ALA A 78 15.33 -13.21 1.02
N GLY A 79 15.34 -12.29 1.99
CA GLY A 79 16.18 -11.08 1.96
C GLY A 79 15.62 -9.90 1.14
N ARG A 80 14.38 -9.98 0.65
CA ARG A 80 13.67 -8.86 0.00
C ARG A 80 12.34 -8.57 0.68
N ASP A 81 11.93 -7.31 0.71
CA ASP A 81 10.61 -6.97 1.26
C ASP A 81 9.52 -7.27 0.22
N VAL A 82 8.43 -7.87 0.69
CA VAL A 82 7.28 -8.26 -0.14
C VAL A 82 6.02 -7.71 0.50
N VAL A 83 5.18 -7.04 -0.30
CA VAL A 83 3.86 -6.59 0.11
C VAL A 83 2.80 -7.58 -0.37
N PHE A 84 1.99 -8.05 0.57
CA PHE A 84 0.86 -8.94 0.37
C PHE A 84 -0.43 -8.19 0.59
N PHE A 85 -1.42 -8.39 -0.28
CA PHE A 85 -2.72 -7.75 -0.12
C PHE A 85 -3.81 -8.52 -0.87
N GLY A 86 -5.03 -8.43 -0.36
CA GLY A 86 -6.23 -8.98 -0.97
C GLY A 86 -7.15 -7.90 -1.50
N ALA A 87 -7.81 -8.15 -2.63
CA ALA A 87 -8.79 -7.24 -3.22
C ALA A 87 -10.13 -7.93 -3.50
N LEU A 88 -11.17 -7.15 -3.80
CA LEU A 88 -12.53 -7.65 -4.06
C LEU A 88 -12.63 -8.61 -5.27
N ASP A 89 -11.63 -8.65 -6.14
CA ASP A 89 -11.57 -9.62 -7.24
C ASP A 89 -11.21 -11.04 -6.79
N LYS A 90 -11.31 -11.34 -5.48
CA LYS A 90 -11.04 -12.65 -4.88
C LYS A 90 -9.61 -13.10 -5.14
N LYS A 91 -8.66 -12.17 -5.26
CA LYS A 91 -7.24 -12.48 -5.43
C LYS A 91 -6.41 -11.96 -4.27
N ILE A 92 -5.50 -12.81 -3.81
CA ILE A 92 -4.36 -12.42 -2.97
C ILE A 92 -3.18 -12.20 -3.91
N ARG A 93 -2.40 -11.15 -3.65
CA ARG A 93 -1.25 -10.77 -4.47
C ARG A 93 -0.03 -10.61 -3.60
N ALA A 94 1.13 -10.90 -4.18
CA ALA A 94 2.42 -10.59 -3.59
C ALA A 94 3.28 -9.82 -4.58
N TRP A 95 3.68 -8.61 -4.22
CA TRP A 95 4.50 -7.74 -5.05
C TRP A 95 5.79 -7.36 -4.32
N GLN A 96 6.86 -7.09 -5.07
CA GLN A 96 8.09 -6.56 -4.49
C GLN A 96 7.82 -5.19 -3.86
N ALA A 97 8.25 -4.98 -2.61
CA ALA A 97 8.01 -3.75 -1.87
C ALA A 97 8.68 -2.53 -2.52
N GLU A 98 9.88 -2.72 -3.07
CA GLU A 98 10.72 -1.64 -3.59
C GLU A 98 10.30 -1.19 -5.00
N SER A 99 9.82 -2.13 -5.82
CA SER A 99 9.57 -1.90 -7.25
C SER A 99 8.09 -1.96 -7.65
N GLY A 100 7.23 -2.56 -6.82
CA GLY A 100 5.83 -2.80 -7.17
C GLY A 100 5.63 -3.87 -8.25
N ILE A 101 6.70 -4.60 -8.60
CA ILE A 101 6.63 -5.68 -9.58
C ILE A 101 5.90 -6.87 -8.95
N ALA A 102 4.91 -7.39 -9.68
CA ALA A 102 4.17 -8.57 -9.26
C ALA A 102 5.07 -9.81 -9.19
N LEU A 103 5.08 -10.49 -8.04
CA LEU A 103 5.72 -11.79 -7.88
C LEU A 103 4.74 -12.91 -8.21
N TRP A 104 3.52 -12.83 -7.68
CA TRP A 104 2.43 -13.75 -8.00
C TRP A 104 1.06 -13.18 -7.64
N GLU A 105 0.02 -13.81 -8.22
CA GLU A 105 -1.38 -13.65 -7.82
C GLU A 105 -2.00 -15.03 -7.60
N HIS A 106 -2.88 -15.14 -6.62
CA HIS A 106 -3.58 -16.38 -6.29
C HIS A 106 -5.08 -16.09 -6.15
N ALA A 107 -5.89 -16.81 -6.93
CA ALA A 107 -7.35 -16.74 -6.82
C ALA A 107 -7.83 -17.54 -5.62
N THR A 108 -8.77 -16.97 -4.88
CA THR A 108 -9.43 -17.59 -3.73
C THR A 108 -10.81 -18.11 -4.13
N GLU A 109 -11.30 -19.12 -3.43
CA GLU A 109 -12.62 -19.72 -3.70
C GLU A 109 -13.78 -18.82 -3.23
N GLY A 110 -13.50 -17.89 -2.32
CA GLY A 110 -14.47 -17.03 -1.66
C GLY A 110 -14.11 -15.55 -1.69
N TRP A 111 -14.86 -14.75 -0.95
CA TRP A 111 -14.51 -13.36 -0.69
C TRP A 111 -13.37 -13.28 0.32
N ILE A 112 -12.52 -12.28 0.17
CA ILE A 112 -11.53 -11.90 1.17
C ILE A 112 -12.24 -10.94 2.14
N THR A 113 -12.18 -11.22 3.45
CA THR A 113 -12.85 -10.45 4.51
C THR A 113 -11.87 -10.02 5.58
#